data_AF-A0A529LGN8-F1
#
_entry.id   AF-A0A529LGN8-F1
#
_cell.length_a   1.000
_cell.length_b   1.000
_cell.length_c   1.000
_cell.angle_alpha   90.00
_cell.angle_beta   90.00
_cell.angle_gamma   90.00
#
_symmetry.space_group_name_H-M   'P 1'
#
loop_
_entity.id
_entity.type
_entity.pdbx_description
1 polymer ?
#
loop_
_entity_poly.entity_id
_entity_poly.type
_entity_poly.pdbx_seq_one_letter_code
_entity_poly.pdbx_strand_id
1 'polypeptide(L)'
;DQNVSADLTNARLDIPWAGWSKGAGVPANVTFVMTKSGDTTTLSDFDLDGKTFSVDGSIVLVNGALSSARFSKVTLNRGDDVAVSVKRSGKGYAVDISGNALDARSLIKQFTSDVDTATKTTGSDAISVSADVDRLTGFHDEQLSNLKLDYSAAGSRVNGLKVSATASSGAAISISNTTGAGRRALNMQSADAGAILRFLNIYEHMEGGVITLALAGPSDGSLKGKVDTSNFFVVNEPKLASIVSTTPAGDNRSLNQAVKGKLDTSRVKFERGYAEIDKGSGYLKLANGVLRGPRIGTTFQGTLYDQNNNMDMTGTFMPVYGLNRIFGELPIVGALLGNGRDRGLIGVTY
;
A
#
# COMPACT_ATOMS: atom_id res chain seq x y z
N ASP A 1 20.38 -25.04 33.52
CA ASP A 1 20.52 -24.31 32.25
C ASP A 1 21.21 -25.17 31.23
N GLN A 2 20.83 -25.07 29.96
CA GLN A 2 21.37 -25.83 28.84
C GLN A 2 21.77 -24.87 27.72
N ASN A 3 23.03 -24.86 27.32
CA ASN A 3 23.47 -24.09 26.17
C ASN A 3 23.11 -24.86 24.89
N VAL A 4 22.39 -24.21 23.98
CA VAL A 4 21.98 -24.79 22.70
C VAL A 4 22.63 -24.00 21.58
N SER A 5 23.15 -24.72 20.59
CA SER A 5 23.63 -24.18 19.33
C SER A 5 23.16 -25.10 18.20
N ALA A 6 22.66 -24.51 17.12
CA ALA A 6 22.20 -25.26 15.96
C ALA A 6 22.54 -24.54 14.65
N ASP A 7 23.02 -25.32 13.68
CA ASP A 7 23.17 -24.89 12.29
C ASP A 7 21.80 -24.94 11.59
N LEU A 8 21.35 -23.79 11.09
CA LEU A 8 20.07 -23.60 10.42
C LEU A 8 20.22 -23.46 8.90
N THR A 9 21.38 -23.77 8.34
CA THR A 9 21.66 -23.65 6.90
C THR A 9 20.62 -24.39 6.06
N ASN A 10 20.32 -25.64 6.42
CA ASN A 10 19.34 -26.48 5.73
C ASN A 10 17.89 -26.28 6.23
N ALA A 11 17.70 -25.47 7.27
CA ALA A 11 16.38 -25.15 7.78
C ALA A 11 15.74 -24.03 6.95
N ARG A 12 14.42 -24.15 6.77
CA ARG A 12 13.56 -23.05 6.34
C ARG A 12 13.04 -22.34 7.58
N LEU A 13 13.14 -21.02 7.61
CA LEU A 13 12.51 -20.19 8.64
C LEU A 13 11.47 -19.31 7.96
N ASP A 14 10.30 -19.18 8.57
CA ASP A 14 9.24 -18.31 8.08
C ASP A 14 8.73 -17.46 9.24
N ILE A 15 8.55 -16.17 8.99
CA ILE A 15 7.87 -15.23 9.88
C ILE A 15 6.68 -14.67 9.08
N PRO A 16 5.56 -15.41 9.01
CA PRO A 16 4.47 -15.09 8.08
C PRO A 16 3.86 -13.71 8.31
N TRP A 17 3.79 -13.25 9.56
CA TRP A 17 3.25 -11.94 9.91
C TRP A 17 4.16 -10.76 9.50
N ALA A 18 5.45 -11.03 9.23
CA ALA A 18 6.40 -10.04 8.71
C ALA A 18 6.58 -10.15 7.19
N GLY A 19 5.91 -11.10 6.53
CA GLY A 19 6.13 -11.42 5.12
C GLY A 19 7.58 -11.84 4.83
N TRP A 20 8.28 -12.42 5.82
CA TRP A 20 9.70 -12.75 5.73
C TRP A 20 9.93 -14.25 5.78
N SER A 21 10.93 -14.71 5.02
CA SER A 21 11.39 -16.11 5.09
C SER A 21 12.88 -16.21 4.77
N LYS A 22 13.51 -17.23 5.34
CA LYS A 22 14.83 -17.73 4.99
C LYS A 22 14.65 -19.08 4.30
N GLY A 23 15.12 -19.19 3.06
CA GLY A 23 15.13 -20.45 2.31
C GLY A 23 16.17 -21.45 2.83
N ALA A 24 15.98 -22.74 2.53
CA ALA A 24 16.99 -23.77 2.76
C ALA A 24 18.24 -23.49 1.90
N GLY A 25 19.43 -23.80 2.43
CA GLY A 25 20.73 -23.54 1.80
C GLY A 25 21.31 -22.15 2.09
N VAL A 26 20.54 -21.22 2.67
CA VAL A 26 21.07 -19.93 3.16
C VAL A 26 21.75 -20.17 4.52
N PRO A 27 23.05 -19.87 4.72
CA PRO A 27 23.70 -20.09 6.01
C PRO A 27 23.08 -19.25 7.12
N ALA A 28 22.82 -19.88 8.27
CA ALA A 28 22.39 -19.22 9.50
C ALA A 28 22.65 -20.14 10.69
N ASN A 29 22.85 -19.55 11.86
CA ASN A 29 23.00 -20.29 13.11
C ASN A 29 22.06 -19.69 14.15
N VAL A 30 21.69 -20.51 15.14
CA VAL A 30 21.01 -20.01 16.33
C VAL A 30 21.74 -20.49 17.59
N THR A 31 21.85 -19.62 18.57
CA THR A 31 22.32 -19.94 19.91
C THR A 31 21.37 -19.39 20.97
N PHE A 32 21.24 -20.07 22.10
CA PHE A 32 20.50 -19.60 23.28
C PHE A 32 20.84 -20.46 24.50
N VAL A 33 20.56 -19.91 25.68
CA VAL A 33 20.55 -20.64 26.94
C VAL A 33 19.11 -21.02 27.29
N MET A 34 18.84 -22.30 27.43
CA MET A 34 17.53 -22.83 27.79
C MET A 34 17.46 -23.16 29.29
N THR A 35 16.49 -22.57 29.97
CA THR A 35 16.17 -22.86 31.37
C THR A 35 14.72 -23.30 31.48
N LYS A 36 14.47 -24.42 32.16
CA LYS A 36 13.12 -24.92 32.42
C LYS A 36 12.81 -24.86 33.92
N SER A 37 11.68 -24.27 34.27
CA SER A 37 11.16 -24.19 35.64
C SER A 37 9.65 -24.47 35.63
N GLY A 38 9.26 -25.65 36.12
CA GLY A 38 7.89 -26.16 35.96
C GLY A 38 7.47 -26.19 34.49
N ASP A 39 6.35 -25.53 34.19
CA ASP A 39 5.80 -25.41 32.84
C ASP A 39 6.41 -24.26 32.02
N THR A 40 7.32 -23.49 32.61
CA THR A 40 7.96 -22.35 31.96
C THR A 40 9.29 -22.76 31.35
N THR A 41 9.49 -22.42 30.08
CA THR A 41 10.77 -22.56 29.37
C THR A 41 11.23 -21.18 28.93
N THR A 42 12.40 -20.77 29.39
CA THR A 42 13.03 -19.50 29.01
C THR A 42 14.20 -19.80 28.08
N LEU A 43 14.25 -19.10 26.94
CA LEU A 43 15.38 -19.04 26.03
C LEU A 43 16.01 -17.65 26.22
N SER A 44 17.07 -17.56 27.01
CA SER A 44 17.86 -16.33 27.19
C SER A 44 19.05 -16.30 26.23
N ASP A 45 19.63 -15.12 26.04
CA ASP A 45 20.74 -14.90 25.10
C ASP A 45 20.44 -15.51 23.72
N PHE A 46 19.20 -15.33 23.27
CA PHE A 46 18.76 -15.82 21.96
C PHE A 46 19.43 -14.98 20.89
N ASP A 47 20.24 -15.62 20.06
CA ASP A 47 20.95 -15.04 18.94
C ASP A 47 20.67 -15.89 17.71
N LEU A 48 19.94 -15.32 16.76
CA LEU A 48 19.79 -15.85 15.41
C LEU A 48 20.67 -15.01 14.50
N ASP A 49 21.71 -15.62 13.93
CA ASP A 49 22.64 -14.94 13.04
C ASP A 49 22.57 -15.52 11.62
N GLY A 50 22.51 -14.62 10.64
CA GLY A 50 22.58 -14.93 9.23
C GLY A 50 23.24 -13.79 8.47
N LYS A 51 23.62 -14.04 7.21
CA LYS A 51 24.38 -13.05 6.41
C LYS A 51 23.68 -11.69 6.24
N THR A 52 22.35 -11.67 6.21
CA THR A 52 21.55 -10.47 5.93
C THR A 52 20.44 -10.22 6.95
N PHE A 53 20.39 -11.01 8.01
CA PHE A 53 19.38 -10.91 9.05
C PHE A 53 19.98 -11.33 10.38
N SER A 54 19.53 -10.72 11.47
CA SER A 54 19.89 -11.12 12.82
C SER A 54 18.74 -10.84 13.78
N VAL A 55 18.64 -11.62 14.86
CA VAL A 55 17.68 -11.38 15.94
C VAL A 55 18.34 -11.69 17.27
N ASP A 56 18.41 -10.66 18.13
CA ASP A 56 18.96 -10.73 19.48
C ASP A 56 17.84 -10.58 20.51
N GLY A 57 17.76 -11.46 21.52
CA GLY A 57 16.76 -11.29 22.57
C GLY A 57 16.55 -12.44 23.54
N SER A 58 15.29 -12.60 23.96
CA SER A 58 14.83 -13.66 24.85
C SER A 58 13.39 -14.06 24.56
N ILE A 59 13.08 -15.33 24.81
CA ILE A 59 11.76 -15.92 24.58
C ILE A 59 11.33 -16.66 25.85
N VAL A 60 10.06 -16.50 26.25
CA VAL A 60 9.45 -17.23 27.36
C VAL A 60 8.25 -17.98 26.84
N LEU A 61 8.28 -19.29 27.04
CA LEU A 61 7.19 -20.22 26.73
C LEU A 61 6.56 -20.71 28.04
N VAL A 62 5.24 -20.83 28.07
CA VAL A 62 4.49 -21.45 29.18
C VAL A 62 3.62 -22.54 28.60
N ASN A 63 3.76 -23.78 29.08
CA ASN A 63 3.11 -24.96 28.50
C ASN A 63 3.41 -25.13 26.99
N GLY A 64 4.62 -24.76 26.56
CA GLY A 64 5.03 -24.78 25.16
C GLY A 64 4.44 -23.67 24.28
N ALA A 65 3.51 -22.85 24.79
CA ALA A 65 2.96 -21.71 24.06
C ALA A 65 3.76 -20.43 24.34
N LEU A 66 3.83 -19.52 23.36
CA LEU A 66 4.49 -18.23 23.52
C LEU A 66 3.78 -17.41 24.61
N SER A 67 4.52 -17.07 25.67
CA SER A 67 4.05 -16.15 26.71
C SER A 67 4.57 -14.74 26.44
N SER A 68 5.87 -14.61 26.14
CA SER A 68 6.45 -13.35 25.70
C SER A 68 7.74 -13.56 24.91
N ALA A 69 8.07 -12.60 24.05
CA ALA A 69 9.40 -12.46 23.46
C ALA A 69 9.84 -11.00 23.58
N ARG A 70 11.13 -10.77 23.80
CA ARG A 70 11.74 -9.44 23.77
C ARG A 70 13.00 -9.53 22.94
N PHE A 71 12.99 -8.85 21.81
CA PHE A 71 14.11 -8.74 20.90
C PHE A 71 14.64 -7.32 20.97
N SER A 72 15.88 -7.16 21.44
CA SER A 72 16.54 -5.85 21.54
C SER A 72 16.96 -5.34 20.17
N LYS A 73 17.21 -6.25 19.23
CA LYS A 73 17.55 -5.94 17.85
C LYS A 73 16.98 -6.99 16.92
N VAL A 74 16.28 -6.52 15.90
CA VAL A 74 15.71 -7.31 14.82
C VAL A 74 16.15 -6.67 13.51
N THR A 75 16.91 -7.43 12.74
CA THR A 75 17.30 -7.11 11.38
C THR A 75 16.76 -8.21 10.49
N LEU A 76 15.68 -7.98 9.73
CA LEU A 76 15.14 -8.99 8.79
C LEU A 76 15.60 -8.71 7.35
N ASN A 77 15.78 -7.44 7.03
CA ASN A 77 16.38 -6.92 5.82
C ASN A 77 17.62 -6.08 6.17
N ARG A 78 18.49 -5.88 5.18
CA ARG A 78 19.66 -5.01 5.35
C ARG A 78 19.19 -3.57 5.67
N GLY A 79 19.59 -3.07 6.83
CA GLY A 79 19.26 -1.72 7.29
C GLY A 79 18.13 -1.67 8.30
N ASP A 80 17.45 -2.79 8.58
CA ASP A 80 16.50 -2.90 9.68
C ASP A 80 17.23 -2.79 11.02
N ASP A 81 16.69 -1.95 11.90
CA ASP A 81 17.20 -1.68 13.25
C ASP A 81 16.01 -1.31 14.16
N VAL A 82 15.32 -2.35 14.62
CA VAL A 82 14.17 -2.22 15.53
C VAL A 82 14.26 -3.21 16.68
N ALA A 83 13.76 -2.80 17.85
CA ALA A 83 13.40 -3.67 18.94
C ALA A 83 11.94 -4.12 18.78
N VAL A 84 11.65 -5.36 19.17
CA VAL A 84 10.32 -5.96 19.10
C VAL A 84 9.98 -6.63 20.43
N SER A 85 8.84 -6.28 21.00
CA SER A 85 8.29 -6.92 22.19
C SER A 85 6.98 -7.60 21.83
N VAL A 86 6.82 -8.87 22.21
CA VAL A 86 5.58 -9.63 22.04
C VAL A 86 5.16 -10.12 23.39
N LYS A 87 3.90 -9.92 23.76
CA LYS A 87 3.33 -10.40 25.02
C LYS A 87 1.95 -10.99 24.79
N ARG A 88 1.70 -12.17 25.37
CA ARG A 88 0.37 -12.74 25.40
C ARG A 88 -0.59 -11.82 26.16
N SER A 89 -1.72 -11.52 25.54
CA SER A 89 -2.77 -10.64 26.08
C SER A 89 -4.12 -11.30 25.85
N GLY A 90 -4.71 -11.89 26.90
CA GLY A 90 -5.93 -12.69 26.79
C GLY A 90 -5.76 -13.87 25.83
N LYS A 91 -6.60 -13.93 24.78
CA LYS A 91 -6.54 -14.93 23.70
C LYS A 91 -5.71 -14.47 22.49
N GLY A 92 -4.84 -13.48 22.69
CA GLY A 92 -4.11 -12.83 21.61
C GLY A 92 -2.72 -12.38 22.01
N TYR A 93 -2.13 -11.52 21.20
CA TYR A 93 -0.81 -10.94 21.42
C TYR A 93 -0.84 -9.42 21.26
N ALA A 94 -0.13 -8.74 22.17
CA ALA A 94 0.28 -7.36 21.99
C ALA A 94 1.72 -7.36 21.47
N VAL A 95 1.96 -6.58 20.42
CA VAL A 95 3.25 -6.41 19.76
C VAL A 95 3.63 -4.94 19.80
N ASP A 96 4.80 -4.64 20.32
CA ASP A 96 5.38 -3.29 20.34
C ASP A 96 6.65 -3.30 19.51
N ILE A 97 6.78 -2.35 18.58
CA ILE A 97 7.94 -2.21 17.69
C ILE A 97 8.50 -0.80 17.86
N SER A 98 9.80 -0.67 18.10
CA SER A 98 10.44 0.66 18.13
C SER A 98 11.85 0.63 17.60
N GLY A 99 12.29 1.70 16.95
CA GLY A 99 13.69 1.79 16.51
C GLY A 99 13.96 2.78 15.38
N ASN A 100 15.16 2.68 14.82
CA ASN A 100 15.71 3.69 13.93
C ASN A 100 15.27 3.50 12.47
N ALA A 101 15.08 2.25 12.03
CA ALA A 101 14.85 1.95 10.63
C ALA A 101 14.12 0.61 10.42
N LEU A 102 13.15 0.59 9.50
CA LEU A 102 12.47 -0.63 9.08
C LEU A 102 12.13 -0.61 7.59
N ASP A 103 12.40 -1.70 6.89
CA ASP A 103 11.94 -1.94 5.53
C ASP A 103 10.48 -2.45 5.52
N ALA A 104 9.57 -1.63 5.02
CA ALA A 104 8.15 -1.93 5.00
C ALA A 104 7.72 -2.72 3.76
N ARG A 105 8.59 -2.97 2.77
CA ARG A 105 8.18 -3.49 1.45
C ARG A 105 7.48 -4.84 1.53
N SER A 106 7.96 -5.75 2.39
CA SER A 106 7.33 -7.06 2.60
C SER A 106 5.95 -6.93 3.24
N LEU A 107 5.81 -6.03 4.23
CA LEU A 107 4.52 -5.74 4.87
C LEU A 107 3.55 -5.10 3.88
N ILE A 108 4.00 -4.11 3.11
CA ILE A 108 3.19 -3.45 2.08
C ILE A 108 2.66 -4.49 1.10
N LYS A 109 3.51 -5.37 0.55
CA LYS A 109 3.07 -6.47 -0.33
C LYS A 109 2.03 -7.35 0.35
N GLN A 110 2.23 -7.73 1.60
CA GLN A 110 1.28 -8.55 2.34
C GLN A 110 -0.09 -7.88 2.46
N PHE A 111 -0.13 -6.57 2.73
CA PHE A 111 -1.38 -5.82 2.87
C PHE A 111 -2.02 -5.38 1.54
N THR A 112 -1.26 -5.20 0.45
CA THR A 112 -1.77 -4.72 -0.85
C THR A 112 -2.10 -5.84 -1.84
N SER A 113 -1.33 -6.94 -1.85
CA SER A 113 -1.49 -8.03 -2.84
C SER A 113 -2.60 -9.01 -2.46
N ASP A 114 -2.80 -9.24 -1.16
CA ASP A 114 -3.63 -10.34 -0.66
C ASP A 114 -4.18 -10.00 0.73
N VAL A 115 -5.31 -9.29 0.77
CA VAL A 115 -6.04 -9.05 2.04
C VAL A 115 -6.42 -10.38 2.71
N ASP A 116 -6.64 -11.42 1.90
CA ASP A 116 -6.92 -12.79 2.32
C ASP A 116 -5.70 -13.49 2.95
N THR A 117 -4.48 -13.25 2.48
CA THR A 117 -3.27 -13.90 3.03
C THR A 117 -2.80 -13.21 4.31
N ALA A 118 -2.89 -11.87 4.39
CA ALA A 118 -2.55 -11.11 5.60
C ALA A 118 -3.39 -11.51 6.83
N THR A 119 -4.61 -12.00 6.61
CA THR A 119 -5.56 -12.37 7.66
C THR A 119 -5.72 -13.88 7.90
N LYS A 120 -5.33 -14.73 6.94
CA LYS A 120 -5.33 -16.19 7.12
C LYS A 120 -4.13 -16.69 7.93
N THR A 121 -3.03 -15.95 7.96
CA THR A 121 -1.79 -16.38 8.63
C THR A 121 -1.77 -16.18 10.15
N THR A 122 -2.70 -15.40 10.72
CA THR A 122 -2.69 -15.04 12.14
C THR A 122 -3.53 -15.95 13.04
N GLY A 123 -4.16 -16.99 12.47
CA GLY A 123 -5.13 -17.81 13.21
C GLY A 123 -6.33 -16.99 13.68
N SER A 124 -7.11 -17.52 14.61
CA SER A 124 -8.28 -16.83 15.20
C SER A 124 -7.91 -15.80 16.28
N ASP A 125 -6.64 -15.69 16.62
CA ASP A 125 -6.18 -14.94 17.78
C ASP A 125 -6.26 -13.43 17.52
N ALA A 126 -6.49 -12.67 18.59
CA ALA A 126 -6.47 -11.21 18.52
C ALA A 126 -5.02 -10.71 18.49
N ILE A 127 -4.76 -9.68 17.69
CA ILE A 127 -3.44 -9.05 17.62
C ILE A 127 -3.62 -7.54 17.73
N SER A 128 -2.82 -6.92 18.59
CA SER A 128 -2.62 -5.47 18.61
C SER A 128 -1.15 -5.16 18.36
N VAL A 129 -0.87 -4.22 17.45
CA VAL A 129 0.48 -3.76 17.12
C VAL A 129 0.56 -2.27 17.40
N SER A 130 1.57 -1.84 18.15
CA SER A 130 2.00 -0.45 18.23
C SER A 130 3.41 -0.34 17.66
N ALA A 131 3.67 0.65 16.81
CA ALA A 131 4.99 0.89 16.24
C ALA A 131 5.38 2.37 16.28
N ASP A 132 6.60 2.66 16.73
CA ASP A 132 7.24 3.98 16.71
C ASP A 132 8.63 3.86 16.06
N VAL A 133 8.73 4.20 14.77
CA VAL A 133 9.94 3.96 13.98
C VAL A 133 10.38 5.25 13.28
N ASP A 134 11.64 5.61 13.45
CA ASP A 134 12.17 6.88 12.94
C ASP A 134 12.16 6.94 11.41
N ARG A 135 12.42 5.82 10.73
CA ARG A 135 12.50 5.75 9.27
C ARG A 135 11.90 4.46 8.71
N LEU A 136 11.02 4.59 7.73
CA LEU A 136 10.52 3.50 6.92
C LEU A 136 11.04 3.59 5.50
N THR A 137 11.44 2.45 4.95
CA THR A 137 11.76 2.31 3.52
C THR A 137 10.61 1.60 2.81
N GLY A 138 10.10 2.20 1.75
CA GLY A 138 9.07 1.63 0.89
C GLY A 138 9.59 1.28 -0.50
N PHE A 139 8.69 1.26 -1.49
CA PHE A 139 9.04 1.07 -2.88
C PHE A 139 9.56 2.35 -3.53
N HIS A 140 10.24 2.22 -4.68
CA HIS A 140 10.84 3.32 -5.44
C HIS A 140 11.77 4.22 -4.60
N ASP A 141 12.49 3.61 -3.66
CA ASP A 141 13.40 4.27 -2.71
C ASP A 141 12.75 5.37 -1.86
N GLU A 142 11.41 5.36 -1.76
CA GLU A 142 10.67 6.29 -0.91
C GLU A 142 10.94 6.01 0.55
N GLN A 143 11.22 7.09 1.28
CA GLN A 143 11.45 7.06 2.70
C GLN A 143 10.42 7.93 3.41
N LEU A 144 9.81 7.36 4.43
CA LEU A 144 8.95 8.08 5.38
C LEU A 144 9.68 8.17 6.73
N SER A 145 9.47 9.26 7.44
CA SER A 145 10.03 9.46 8.78
C SER A 145 8.94 9.59 9.84
N ASN A 146 9.31 9.38 11.10
CA ASN A 146 8.45 9.54 12.28
C ASN A 146 7.16 8.70 12.17
N LEU A 147 7.30 7.41 11.85
CA LEU A 147 6.15 6.50 11.83
C LEU A 147 5.59 6.36 13.24
N LYS A 148 4.29 6.58 13.37
CA LYS A 148 3.49 6.03 14.46
C LYS A 148 2.37 5.19 13.88
N LEU A 149 2.21 3.98 14.38
CA LEU A 149 1.18 3.05 13.94
C LEU A 149 0.53 2.39 15.14
N ASP A 150 -0.80 2.37 15.14
CA ASP A 150 -1.60 1.51 16.00
C ASP A 150 -2.51 0.66 15.12
N TYR A 151 -2.45 -0.66 15.29
CA TYR A 151 -3.24 -1.61 14.55
C TYR A 151 -3.85 -2.64 15.49
N SER A 152 -5.09 -3.05 15.23
CA SER A 152 -5.69 -4.18 15.91
C SER A 152 -6.59 -4.99 14.99
N ALA A 153 -6.53 -6.31 15.16
CA ALA A 153 -7.35 -7.26 14.43
C ALA A 153 -7.70 -8.48 15.29
N ALA A 154 -8.76 -9.18 14.90
CA ALA A 154 -9.11 -10.49 15.45
C ALA A 154 -9.56 -11.40 14.30
N GLY A 155 -8.79 -12.46 14.04
CA GLY A 155 -8.94 -13.26 12.82
C GLY A 155 -8.85 -12.38 11.57
N SER A 156 -9.85 -12.47 10.69
CA SER A 156 -9.91 -11.65 9.47
C SER A 156 -10.49 -10.25 9.62
N ARG A 157 -10.95 -9.89 10.82
CA ARG A 157 -11.57 -8.60 11.08
C ARG A 157 -10.54 -7.59 11.56
N VAL A 158 -10.33 -6.53 10.79
CA VAL A 158 -9.59 -5.34 11.24
C VAL A 158 -10.50 -4.50 12.17
N ASN A 159 -10.08 -4.34 13.42
CA ASN A 159 -10.79 -3.54 14.42
C ASN A 159 -10.41 -2.07 14.32
N GLY A 160 -9.14 -1.79 14.06
CA GLY A 160 -8.65 -0.42 13.92
C GLY A 160 -7.28 -0.36 13.25
N LEU A 161 -7.04 0.74 12.53
CA LEU A 161 -5.73 1.18 12.07
C LEU A 161 -5.63 2.69 12.28
N LYS A 162 -4.51 3.16 12.80
CA LYS A 162 -4.12 4.56 12.78
C LYS A 162 -2.66 4.63 12.39
N VAL A 163 -2.33 5.45 11.40
CA VAL A 163 -0.95 5.68 10.95
C VAL A 163 -0.73 7.18 10.85
N SER A 164 0.43 7.63 11.32
CA SER A 164 1.00 8.92 10.96
C SER A 164 2.46 8.75 10.56
N ALA A 165 2.89 9.46 9.52
CA ALA A 165 4.28 9.51 9.09
C ALA A 165 4.53 10.83 8.35
N THR A 166 5.77 11.10 7.99
CA THR A 166 6.19 12.29 7.22
C THR A 166 6.92 11.86 5.97
N ALA A 167 6.49 12.33 4.80
CA ALA A 167 7.22 12.11 3.55
C ALA A 167 8.56 12.88 3.54
N SER A 168 9.49 12.50 2.67
CA SER A 168 10.77 13.20 2.52
C SER A 168 10.62 14.68 2.14
N SER A 169 9.48 15.06 1.54
CA SER A 169 9.12 16.46 1.27
C SER A 169 8.70 17.27 2.50
N GLY A 170 8.58 16.63 3.67
CA GLY A 170 8.02 17.22 4.90
C GLY A 170 6.49 17.12 4.99
N ALA A 171 5.82 16.57 3.97
CA ALA A 171 4.37 16.42 3.98
C ALA A 171 3.92 15.35 4.99
N ALA A 172 2.95 15.70 5.83
CA ALA A 172 2.33 14.75 6.74
C ALA A 172 1.49 13.71 5.97
N ILE A 173 1.51 12.48 6.46
CA ILE A 173 0.67 11.37 6.01
C ILE A 173 -0.18 10.94 7.20
N SER A 174 -1.47 10.74 6.98
CA SER A 174 -2.36 10.13 7.96
C SER A 174 -3.26 9.08 7.31
N ILE A 175 -3.38 7.92 7.96
CA ILE A 175 -4.31 6.85 7.58
C ILE A 175 -5.10 6.45 8.82
N SER A 176 -6.41 6.25 8.66
CA SER A 176 -7.25 5.69 9.70
C SER A 176 -8.25 4.68 9.13
N ASN A 177 -8.39 3.53 9.79
CA ASN A 177 -9.43 2.56 9.52
C ASN A 177 -10.19 2.35 10.83
N THR A 178 -11.46 2.73 10.90
CA THR A 178 -12.27 2.59 12.10
C THR A 178 -13.40 1.60 11.85
N THR A 179 -13.65 0.72 12.81
CA THR A 179 -14.75 -0.24 12.77
C THR A 179 -15.65 -0.03 13.99
N GLY A 180 -16.96 0.08 13.78
CA GLY A 180 -17.94 0.28 14.87
C GLY A 180 -19.37 0.15 14.37
N ALA A 181 -20.28 -0.37 15.21
CA ALA A 181 -21.71 -0.53 14.89
C ALA A 181 -22.00 -1.21 13.53
N GLY A 182 -21.23 -2.26 13.18
CA GLY A 182 -21.36 -2.98 11.91
C GLY A 182 -20.86 -2.21 10.67
N ARG A 183 -20.21 -1.06 10.87
CA ARG A 183 -19.67 -0.19 9.82
C ARG A 183 -18.15 -0.14 9.90
N ARG A 184 -17.55 0.19 8.76
CA ARG A 184 -16.11 0.45 8.61
C ARG A 184 -15.91 1.71 7.80
N ALA A 185 -14.93 2.53 8.17
CA ALA A 185 -14.50 3.71 7.44
C ALA A 185 -12.98 3.73 7.30
N LEU A 186 -12.49 3.92 6.08
CA LEU A 186 -11.07 4.09 5.75
C LEU A 186 -10.85 5.51 5.23
N ASN A 187 -10.01 6.27 5.91
CA ASN A 187 -9.59 7.61 5.49
C ASN A 187 -8.08 7.67 5.33
N MET A 188 -7.61 8.36 4.30
CA MET A 188 -6.19 8.69 4.13
C MET A 188 -6.05 10.12 3.61
N GLN A 189 -5.02 10.83 4.06
CA GLN A 189 -4.67 12.13 3.51
C GLN A 189 -3.15 12.34 3.50
N SER A 190 -2.66 13.07 2.51
CA SER A 190 -1.29 13.55 2.45
C SER A 190 -1.17 14.81 1.60
N ALA A 191 -0.20 15.65 1.93
CA ALA A 191 0.23 16.78 1.10
C ALA A 191 1.31 16.42 0.06
N ASP A 192 1.64 15.12 -0.08
CA ASP A 192 2.48 14.59 -1.15
C ASP A 192 1.92 13.25 -1.65
N ALA A 193 0.99 13.34 -2.60
CA ALA A 193 0.33 12.20 -3.23
C ALA A 193 1.33 11.30 -3.95
N GLY A 194 2.28 11.89 -4.67
CA GLY A 194 3.33 11.17 -5.38
C GLY A 194 4.16 10.29 -4.44
N ALA A 195 4.64 10.85 -3.32
CA ALA A 195 5.45 10.11 -2.35
C ALA A 195 4.70 8.88 -1.80
N ILE A 196 3.42 9.02 -1.41
CA ILE A 196 2.68 7.88 -0.85
C ILE A 196 2.33 6.82 -1.90
N LEU A 197 1.98 7.23 -3.13
CA LEU A 197 1.68 6.28 -4.20
C LEU A 197 2.91 5.50 -4.65
N ARG A 198 4.08 6.14 -4.71
CA ARG A 198 5.37 5.49 -4.91
C ARG A 198 5.69 4.57 -3.74
N PHE A 199 5.65 5.07 -2.51
CA PHE A 199 5.97 4.28 -1.32
C PHE A 199 5.18 2.97 -1.24
N LEU A 200 3.89 3.00 -1.59
CA LEU A 200 2.99 1.84 -1.57
C LEU A 200 3.03 0.98 -2.85
N ASN A 201 3.86 1.31 -3.83
CA ASN A 201 3.92 0.64 -5.15
C ASN A 201 2.58 0.67 -5.92
N ILE A 202 1.84 1.77 -5.80
CA ILE A 202 0.54 1.94 -6.47
C ILE A 202 0.72 2.63 -7.83
N TYR A 203 1.50 3.71 -7.88
CA TYR A 203 1.75 4.45 -9.11
C TYR A 203 3.03 5.26 -9.02
N GLU A 204 3.98 5.00 -9.92
CA GLU A 204 5.33 5.56 -9.82
C GLU A 204 5.53 6.91 -10.51
N HIS A 205 4.68 7.23 -11.49
CA HIS A 205 4.85 8.39 -12.35
C HIS A 205 4.18 9.67 -11.82
N MET A 206 3.75 9.72 -10.56
CA MET A 206 3.16 10.92 -9.97
C MET A 206 4.16 11.67 -9.10
N GLU A 207 4.28 12.99 -9.26
CA GLU A 207 5.07 13.88 -8.39
C GLU A 207 4.19 14.89 -7.65
N GLY A 208 4.44 15.04 -6.35
CA GLY A 208 3.80 16.03 -5.50
C GLY A 208 2.29 15.85 -5.37
N GLY A 209 1.59 16.98 -5.17
CA GLY A 209 0.14 17.04 -5.05
C GLY A 209 -0.41 16.67 -3.69
N VAL A 210 -1.66 17.04 -3.46
CA VAL A 210 -2.42 16.66 -2.26
C VAL A 210 -3.32 15.49 -2.62
N ILE A 211 -3.53 14.54 -1.70
CA ILE A 211 -4.47 13.43 -1.86
C ILE A 211 -5.33 13.28 -0.62
N THR A 212 -6.62 12.99 -0.84
CA THR A 212 -7.55 12.53 0.19
C THR A 212 -8.33 11.33 -0.32
N LEU A 213 -8.53 10.35 0.56
CA LEU A 213 -9.31 9.14 0.34
C LEU A 213 -10.30 9.02 1.48
N ALA A 214 -11.57 8.79 1.17
CA ALA A 214 -12.59 8.50 2.16
C ALA A 214 -13.50 7.40 1.64
N LEU A 215 -13.43 6.22 2.24
CA LEU A 215 -14.27 5.06 1.92
C LEU A 215 -15.04 4.61 3.16
N ALA A 216 -16.26 4.13 2.97
CA ALA A 216 -17.08 3.55 4.04
C ALA A 216 -17.95 2.39 3.53
N GLY A 217 -18.31 1.49 4.44
CA GLY A 217 -19.13 0.33 4.10
C GLY A 217 -19.50 -0.52 5.32
N PRO A 218 -20.11 -1.70 5.10
CA PRO A 218 -20.25 -2.73 6.11
C PRO A 218 -18.88 -3.19 6.62
N SER A 219 -18.79 -3.68 7.86
CA SER A 219 -17.51 -4.06 8.47
C SER A 219 -16.78 -5.21 7.77
N ASP A 220 -17.52 -6.09 7.12
CA ASP A 220 -17.10 -7.28 6.39
C ASP A 220 -17.42 -7.18 4.88
N GLY A 221 -17.81 -5.99 4.41
CA GLY A 221 -18.26 -5.76 3.04
C GLY A 221 -17.32 -4.86 2.22
N SER A 222 -17.78 -4.54 1.01
CA SER A 222 -17.11 -3.57 0.14
C SER A 222 -17.10 -2.17 0.76
N LEU A 223 -15.98 -1.47 0.64
CA LEU A 223 -15.86 -0.06 0.97
C LEU A 223 -16.12 0.78 -0.29
N LYS A 224 -17.01 1.77 -0.16
CA LYS A 224 -17.34 2.71 -1.24
C LYS A 224 -17.04 4.13 -0.83
N GLY A 225 -16.65 4.97 -1.79
CA GLY A 225 -16.40 6.37 -1.52
C GLY A 225 -15.61 7.01 -2.63
N LYS A 226 -14.66 7.86 -2.28
CA LYS A 226 -13.94 8.67 -3.28
C LYS A 226 -12.48 8.89 -2.94
N VAL A 227 -11.71 9.13 -3.99
CA VAL A 227 -10.38 9.70 -3.94
C VAL A 227 -10.40 11.06 -4.65
N ASP A 228 -9.82 12.07 -4.02
CA ASP A 228 -9.61 13.40 -4.60
C ASP A 228 -8.10 13.70 -4.53
N THR A 229 -7.53 14.23 -5.61
CA THR A 229 -6.17 14.73 -5.65
C THR A 229 -6.09 16.07 -6.36
N SER A 230 -5.11 16.90 -6.01
CA SER A 230 -4.93 18.22 -6.64
C SER A 230 -3.46 18.58 -6.78
N ASN A 231 -3.18 19.41 -7.79
CA ASN A 231 -1.87 20.05 -8.00
C ASN A 231 -0.69 19.07 -8.07
N PHE A 232 -0.82 18.02 -8.88
CA PHE A 232 0.23 17.02 -9.09
C PHE A 232 0.76 17.08 -10.53
N PHE A 233 1.92 16.44 -10.73
CA PHE A 233 2.47 16.19 -12.05
C PHE A 233 2.45 14.69 -12.35
N VAL A 234 2.17 14.34 -13.60
CA VAL A 234 2.47 13.02 -14.16
C VAL A 234 3.77 13.15 -14.96
N VAL A 235 4.77 12.33 -14.65
CA VAL A 235 6.15 12.46 -15.14
C VAL A 235 6.59 11.18 -15.80
N ASN A 236 7.07 11.30 -17.04
CA ASN A 236 7.61 10.22 -17.86
C ASN A 236 6.67 9.00 -17.98
N GLU A 237 5.36 9.22 -18.02
CA GLU A 237 4.36 8.15 -18.16
C GLU A 237 4.31 7.65 -19.61
N PRO A 238 4.74 6.41 -19.90
CA PRO A 238 4.80 5.91 -21.27
C PRO A 238 3.42 5.83 -21.93
N LYS A 239 2.36 5.50 -21.18
CA LYS A 239 1.00 5.41 -21.72
C LYS A 239 0.45 6.78 -22.12
N LEU A 240 0.84 7.84 -21.41
CA LEU A 240 0.47 9.20 -21.74
C LEU A 240 1.14 9.63 -23.04
N ALA A 241 2.44 9.35 -23.18
CA ALA A 241 3.20 9.63 -24.39
C ALA A 241 2.61 8.92 -25.62
N SER A 242 2.20 7.65 -25.48
CA SER A 242 1.56 6.92 -26.57
C SER A 242 0.22 7.53 -26.95
N ILE A 243 -0.67 7.78 -25.98
CA ILE A 243 -2.04 8.27 -26.25
C ILE A 243 -2.05 9.61 -26.98
N VAL A 244 -1.17 10.54 -26.60
CA VAL A 244 -1.16 11.87 -27.24
C VAL A 244 -0.61 11.86 -28.67
N SER A 245 0.19 10.83 -28.98
CA SER A 245 0.83 10.63 -30.29
C SER A 245 -0.07 9.84 -31.25
N THR A 246 -0.98 9.03 -30.74
CA THR A 246 -1.94 8.25 -31.52
C THR A 246 -2.92 9.15 -32.27
N THR A 247 -3.14 8.83 -33.54
CA THR A 247 -4.21 9.42 -34.34
C THR A 247 -5.46 8.54 -34.20
N PRO A 248 -6.58 9.05 -33.66
CA PRO A 248 -7.81 8.28 -33.55
C PRO A 248 -8.30 7.76 -34.90
N ALA A 249 -8.95 6.60 -34.91
CA ALA A 249 -9.56 6.04 -36.11
C ALA A 249 -10.63 7.01 -36.67
N GLY A 250 -10.43 7.47 -37.90
CA GLY A 250 -11.34 8.43 -38.56
C GLY A 250 -10.96 9.90 -38.39
N ASP A 251 -9.85 10.23 -37.71
CA ASP A 251 -9.26 11.57 -37.68
C ASP A 251 -7.96 11.62 -38.51
N ASN A 252 -7.61 12.81 -39.00
CA ASN A 252 -6.34 13.09 -39.67
C ASN A 252 -5.31 13.72 -38.73
N ARG A 253 -5.66 13.94 -37.45
CA ARG A 253 -4.79 14.59 -36.47
C ARG A 253 -4.72 13.83 -35.15
N SER A 254 -3.52 13.73 -34.59
CA SER A 254 -3.33 13.25 -33.21
C SER A 254 -3.72 14.31 -32.19
N LEU A 255 -3.87 13.91 -30.92
CA LEU A 255 -4.17 14.86 -29.83
C LEU A 255 -3.09 15.96 -29.72
N ASN A 256 -1.81 15.61 -29.95
CA ASN A 256 -0.72 16.59 -30.01
C ASN A 256 -0.86 17.63 -31.12
N GLN A 257 -1.52 17.29 -32.23
CA GLN A 257 -1.79 18.22 -33.32
C GLN A 257 -3.09 19.01 -33.07
N ALA A 258 -4.00 18.48 -32.25
CA ALA A 258 -5.24 19.13 -31.84
C ALA A 258 -5.01 20.24 -30.81
N VAL A 259 -4.10 20.02 -29.86
CA VAL A 259 -3.63 21.04 -28.93
C VAL A 259 -2.68 21.98 -29.69
N LYS A 260 -2.93 23.30 -29.68
CA LYS A 260 -2.09 24.28 -30.39
C LYS A 260 -0.69 24.42 -29.73
N GLY A 261 0.19 23.43 -29.94
CA GLY A 261 1.56 23.39 -29.41
C GLY A 261 2.05 21.96 -29.15
N LYS A 262 3.36 21.72 -29.19
CA LYS A 262 3.93 20.42 -28.77
C LYS A 262 3.62 20.20 -27.29
N LEU A 263 2.76 19.25 -26.97
CA LEU A 263 2.55 18.84 -25.58
C LEU A 263 3.81 18.13 -25.11
N ASP A 264 4.54 18.74 -24.20
CA ASP A 264 5.60 18.05 -23.48
C ASP A 264 4.97 17.01 -22.55
N THR A 265 5.12 15.74 -22.90
CA THR A 265 4.62 14.60 -22.11
C THR A 265 5.62 14.09 -21.10
N SER A 266 6.84 14.62 -21.06
CA SER A 266 7.81 14.26 -20.02
C SER A 266 7.31 14.70 -18.65
N ARG A 267 6.53 15.80 -18.58
CA ARG A 267 5.97 16.31 -17.34
C ARG A 267 4.68 17.08 -17.58
N VAL A 268 3.55 16.50 -17.15
CA VAL A 268 2.22 17.07 -17.37
C VAL A 268 1.55 17.43 -16.04
N LYS A 269 1.13 18.68 -15.92
CA LYS A 269 0.41 19.18 -14.74
C LYS A 269 -1.07 18.81 -14.78
N PHE A 270 -1.59 18.33 -13.66
CA PHE A 270 -3.01 18.19 -13.40
C PHE A 270 -3.40 19.02 -12.18
N GLU A 271 -4.49 19.77 -12.32
CA GLU A 271 -5.05 20.62 -11.26
C GLU A 271 -5.95 19.79 -10.33
N ARG A 272 -6.66 18.80 -10.88
CA ARG A 272 -7.56 17.92 -10.14
C ARG A 272 -7.54 16.50 -10.69
N GLY A 273 -7.58 15.53 -9.79
CA GLY A 273 -7.95 14.15 -10.06
C GLY A 273 -9.06 13.72 -9.12
N TYR A 274 -10.01 12.95 -9.61
CA TYR A 274 -11.14 12.45 -8.83
C TYR A 274 -11.59 11.10 -9.36
N ALA A 275 -12.02 10.20 -8.47
CA ALA A 275 -12.77 9.01 -8.84
C ALA A 275 -13.64 8.54 -7.66
N GLU A 276 -14.79 7.96 -7.99
CA GLU A 276 -15.53 7.11 -7.07
C GLU A 276 -14.93 5.71 -7.06
N ILE A 277 -14.82 5.12 -5.87
CA ILE A 277 -14.18 3.84 -5.61
C ILE A 277 -15.21 2.86 -5.05
N ASP A 278 -15.19 1.63 -5.57
CA ASP A 278 -15.79 0.45 -4.96
C ASP A 278 -14.71 -0.62 -4.76
N LYS A 279 -14.31 -0.83 -3.50
CA LYS A 279 -13.24 -1.74 -3.08
C LYS A 279 -13.83 -2.92 -2.32
N GLY A 280 -13.80 -4.11 -2.89
CA GLY A 280 -14.17 -5.36 -2.21
C GLY A 280 -13.01 -6.35 -2.07
N SER A 281 -13.32 -7.59 -1.71
CA SER A 281 -12.31 -8.65 -1.67
C SER A 281 -11.86 -9.03 -3.08
N GLY A 282 -10.57 -8.86 -3.37
CA GLY A 282 -9.98 -9.18 -4.66
C GLY A 282 -10.37 -8.28 -5.84
N TYR A 283 -11.04 -7.14 -5.63
CA TYR A 283 -11.31 -6.21 -6.74
C TYR A 283 -11.22 -4.73 -6.34
N LEU A 284 -11.06 -3.87 -7.33
CA LEU A 284 -11.21 -2.42 -7.25
C LEU A 284 -11.89 -1.89 -8.52
N LYS A 285 -13.04 -1.24 -8.36
CA LYS A 285 -13.76 -0.56 -9.44
C LYS A 285 -13.70 0.95 -9.27
N LEU A 286 -13.62 1.63 -10.39
CA LEU A 286 -13.55 3.08 -10.50
C LEU A 286 -14.74 3.58 -11.32
N ALA A 287 -15.42 4.61 -10.84
CA ALA A 287 -16.50 5.28 -11.54
C ALA A 287 -16.29 6.80 -11.52
N ASN A 288 -16.88 7.49 -12.50
CA ASN A 288 -16.83 8.96 -12.61
C ASN A 288 -15.40 9.53 -12.51
N GLY A 289 -14.41 8.79 -13.01
CA GLY A 289 -13.01 9.15 -12.94
C GLY A 289 -12.70 10.33 -13.86
N VAL A 290 -12.00 11.32 -13.34
CA VAL A 290 -11.57 12.50 -14.11
C VAL A 290 -10.19 12.97 -13.67
N LEU A 291 -9.33 13.29 -14.64
CA LEU A 291 -8.15 14.13 -14.46
C LEU A 291 -8.33 15.41 -15.27
N ARG A 292 -8.16 16.56 -14.63
CA ARG A 292 -8.27 17.89 -15.24
C ARG A 292 -6.95 18.62 -15.13
N GLY A 293 -6.35 18.91 -16.27
CA GLY A 293 -5.19 19.79 -16.40
C GLY A 293 -5.49 21.03 -17.25
N PRO A 294 -4.53 21.96 -17.38
CA PRO A 294 -4.72 23.21 -18.11
C PRO A 294 -4.75 23.06 -19.63
N ARG A 295 -4.25 21.94 -20.16
CA ARG A 295 -4.19 21.67 -21.61
C ARG A 295 -4.97 20.43 -22.01
N ILE A 296 -4.91 19.40 -21.17
CA ILE A 296 -5.54 18.10 -21.40
C ILE A 296 -6.30 17.66 -20.16
N GLY A 297 -7.26 16.77 -20.37
CA GLY A 297 -7.87 15.98 -19.33
C GLY A 297 -8.20 14.59 -19.82
N THR A 298 -8.62 13.74 -18.90
CA THR A 298 -9.14 12.41 -19.24
C THR A 298 -10.30 12.08 -18.34
N THR A 299 -11.27 11.35 -18.87
CA THR A 299 -12.26 10.62 -18.08
C THR A 299 -11.91 9.13 -18.09
N PHE A 300 -12.24 8.40 -17.02
CA PHE A 300 -12.02 6.97 -16.95
C PHE A 300 -13.02 6.28 -16.02
N GLN A 301 -13.32 5.02 -16.30
CA GLN A 301 -14.16 4.16 -15.46
C GLN A 301 -13.88 2.69 -15.78
N GLY A 302 -14.26 1.79 -14.87
CA GLY A 302 -14.16 0.35 -15.08
C GLY A 302 -13.63 -0.39 -13.86
N THR A 303 -13.09 -1.58 -14.11
CA THR A 303 -12.46 -2.46 -13.13
C THR A 303 -10.94 -2.33 -13.26
N LEU A 304 -10.29 -1.76 -12.23
CA LEU A 304 -8.83 -1.62 -12.21
C LEU A 304 -8.17 -3.00 -12.08
N TYR A 305 -8.72 -3.84 -11.21
CA TYR A 305 -8.37 -5.26 -11.11
C TYR A 305 -9.56 -6.05 -10.58
N ASP A 306 -9.72 -7.28 -11.06
CA ASP A 306 -10.65 -8.29 -10.54
C ASP A 306 -9.91 -9.40 -9.78
N GLN A 307 -10.64 -10.44 -9.35
CA GLN A 307 -10.07 -11.55 -8.57
C GLN A 307 -9.02 -12.37 -9.34
N ASN A 308 -9.02 -12.27 -10.68
CA ASN A 308 -8.05 -12.92 -11.55
C ASN A 308 -6.93 -11.94 -11.95
N ASN A 309 -6.87 -10.76 -11.32
CA ASN A 309 -5.96 -9.67 -11.63
C ASN A 309 -6.11 -9.14 -13.07
N ASN A 310 -7.29 -9.28 -13.68
CA ASN A 310 -7.60 -8.71 -14.99
C ASN A 310 -8.04 -7.25 -14.84
N MET A 311 -7.62 -6.42 -15.79
CA MET A 311 -8.02 -5.01 -15.90
C MET A 311 -9.00 -4.84 -17.05
N ASP A 312 -10.09 -4.12 -16.80
CA ASP A 312 -11.08 -3.72 -17.81
C ASP A 312 -11.46 -2.25 -17.56
N MET A 313 -10.77 -1.36 -18.23
CA MET A 313 -10.85 0.08 -18.03
C MET A 313 -11.13 0.76 -19.37
N THR A 314 -12.07 1.69 -19.39
CA THR A 314 -12.32 2.55 -20.54
C THR A 314 -12.11 4.00 -20.14
N GLY A 315 -11.52 4.78 -21.04
CA GLY A 315 -11.38 6.21 -20.82
C GLY A 315 -11.21 7.00 -22.10
N THR A 316 -11.31 8.33 -21.98
CA THR A 316 -11.16 9.24 -23.12
C THR A 316 -10.24 10.39 -22.74
N PHE A 317 -9.12 10.51 -23.44
CA PHE A 317 -8.23 11.66 -23.36
C PHE A 317 -8.69 12.76 -24.29
N MET A 318 -8.76 13.99 -23.78
CA MET A 318 -9.32 15.12 -24.52
C MET A 318 -8.57 16.41 -24.19
N PRO A 319 -8.55 17.40 -25.09
CA PRO A 319 -8.12 18.75 -24.76
C PRO A 319 -9.04 19.36 -23.70
N VAL A 320 -8.53 20.28 -22.86
CA VAL A 320 -9.27 20.85 -21.73
C VAL A 320 -10.59 21.53 -22.14
N TYR A 321 -10.67 22.09 -23.35
CA TYR A 321 -11.89 22.69 -23.88
C TYR A 321 -13.02 21.68 -24.13
N GLY A 322 -12.69 20.39 -24.19
CA GLY A 322 -13.66 19.30 -24.25
C GLY A 322 -14.25 18.91 -22.88
N LEU A 323 -13.58 19.23 -21.77
CA LEU A 323 -14.05 18.86 -20.43
C LEU A 323 -15.27 19.68 -19.97
N ASN A 324 -15.36 20.96 -20.35
CA ASN A 324 -16.45 21.84 -19.91
C ASN A 324 -17.85 21.39 -20.39
N ARG A 325 -17.93 20.52 -21.40
CA ARG A 325 -19.20 20.01 -21.94
C ARG A 325 -19.70 18.71 -21.28
N ILE A 326 -18.82 17.97 -20.58
CA ILE A 326 -19.15 16.64 -20.00
C ILE A 326 -19.77 16.77 -18.61
N PHE A 327 -19.56 17.88 -17.90
CA PHE A 327 -20.13 18.11 -16.56
C PHE A 327 -21.64 18.38 -16.52
N GLY A 328 -22.33 18.41 -17.67
CA GLY A 328 -23.79 18.57 -17.77
C GLY A 328 -24.57 17.27 -17.96
N GLU A 329 -23.94 16.18 -18.41
CA GLU A 329 -24.62 14.94 -18.79
C GLU A 329 -23.72 13.72 -18.47
N LEU A 330 -24.07 12.95 -17.44
CA LEU A 330 -23.66 11.53 -17.31
C LEU A 330 -24.94 10.75 -17.00
N PRO A 331 -25.25 9.68 -17.76
CA PRO A 331 -24.39 8.50 -17.82
C PRO A 331 -24.09 8.00 -19.24
N ILE A 332 -22.95 7.30 -19.39
CA ILE A 332 -22.43 6.62 -20.59
C ILE A 332 -21.56 7.51 -21.51
N VAL A 333 -20.28 7.65 -21.15
CA VAL A 333 -19.24 8.38 -21.92
C VAL A 333 -18.95 7.70 -23.28
N GLY A 334 -19.16 6.39 -23.40
CA GLY A 334 -18.87 5.64 -24.62
C GLY A 334 -19.76 5.98 -25.83
N ALA A 335 -21.01 6.39 -25.60
CA ALA A 335 -21.97 6.65 -26.68
C ALA A 335 -21.82 8.04 -27.32
N LEU A 336 -21.33 9.03 -26.56
CA LEU A 336 -21.30 10.43 -27.00
C LEU A 336 -20.05 10.78 -27.83
N LEU A 337 -18.97 10.00 -27.74
CA LEU A 337 -17.69 10.32 -28.38
C LEU A 337 -17.20 9.26 -29.38
N GLY A 338 -17.88 8.11 -29.48
CA GLY A 338 -17.54 7.01 -30.39
C GLY A 338 -17.76 7.28 -31.89
N ASN A 339 -18.10 8.51 -32.27
CA ASN A 339 -18.43 8.84 -33.66
C ASN A 339 -17.83 10.19 -34.07
N GLY A 340 -16.50 10.33 -33.91
CA GLY A 340 -15.57 11.47 -34.11
C GLY A 340 -15.87 12.58 -35.15
N ARG A 341 -17.11 13.04 -35.26
CA ARG A 341 -17.60 14.02 -36.25
C ARG A 341 -18.53 15.06 -35.64
N ASP A 342 -19.07 14.85 -34.44
CA ASP A 342 -19.92 15.87 -33.84
C ASP A 342 -19.12 16.92 -33.07
N ARG A 343 -18.87 18.04 -33.78
CA ARG A 343 -18.66 19.39 -33.24
C ARG A 343 -17.24 19.77 -32.75
N GLY A 344 -16.20 19.30 -33.44
CA GLY A 344 -14.84 19.85 -33.29
C GLY A 344 -14.08 19.40 -32.03
N LEU A 345 -14.52 18.32 -31.39
CA LEU A 345 -13.87 17.68 -30.26
C LEU A 345 -13.01 16.51 -30.76
N ILE A 346 -11.74 16.48 -30.37
CA ILE A 346 -10.82 15.36 -30.63
C ILE A 346 -10.63 14.64 -29.30
N GLY A 347 -10.93 13.35 -29.27
CA GLY A 347 -10.74 12.49 -28.10
C GLY A 347 -10.10 11.17 -28.50
N VAL A 348 -9.18 10.67 -27.67
CA VAL A 348 -8.60 9.33 -27.84
C VAL A 348 -9.22 8.42 -26.80
N THR A 349 -10.01 7.44 -27.24
CA THR A 349 -10.61 6.42 -26.38
C THR A 349 -9.69 5.20 -26.32
N TYR A 350 -9.63 4.58 -25.14
CA TYR A 350 -8.93 3.32 -24.86
C TYR A 350 -9.81 2.43 -24.00
#